data_AF-A0A8C1Q6Y6-F1
#
_entry.id   AF-A0A8C1Q6Y6-F1
#
_cell.length_a   1.000
_cell.length_b   1.000
_cell.length_c   1.000
_cell.angle_alpha   90.00
_cell.angle_beta   90.00
_cell.angle_gamma   90.00
#
_symmetry.space_group_name_H-M   'P 1'
#
loop_
_entity.id
_entity.type
_entity.pdbx_description
1 polymer ?
#
loop_
_entity_poly.entity_id
_entity_poly.type
_entity_poly.pdbx_seq_one_letter_code
_entity_poly.pdbx_strand_id
1 'polypeptide(L)'
;MPDVVEVPTLKELNVEEVNVSSAVLKASAHHYGSQCDKANKEFMLCRWEEKDPRKCLKEGMKVNECALNFFRQIKGNCAETFTEYWTCLDYSNLAELRHCRKQQKAFDNCVLEKLGWERPELGDLSKVTKVATSRPLPENPYLSRPRPEPNTPIQAELQPSKHGSRLFFWN
;
A
#
# COMPACT_ATOMS: atom_id res chain seq x y z
N MET A 1 13.82 14.21 28.50
CA MET A 1 12.94 14.91 27.53
C MET A 1 12.71 13.95 26.38
N PRO A 2 11.54 13.86 25.76
CA PRO A 2 11.43 13.08 24.52
C PRO A 2 12.44 13.64 23.51
N ASP A 3 13.13 12.73 22.81
CA ASP A 3 14.16 13.09 21.84
C ASP A 3 13.60 13.94 20.69
N VAL A 4 14.48 14.72 20.06
CA VAL A 4 14.13 15.55 18.89
C VAL A 4 13.80 14.63 17.71
N VAL A 5 12.69 14.90 17.01
CA VAL A 5 12.26 14.11 15.86
C VAL A 5 13.19 14.32 14.67
N GLU A 6 13.81 13.24 14.18
CA GLU A 6 14.62 13.27 12.96
C GLU A 6 13.72 13.34 11.72
N VAL A 7 13.74 14.47 11.00
CA VAL A 7 12.95 14.66 9.78
C VAL A 7 13.91 14.70 8.58
N PRO A 8 13.56 14.05 7.44
CA PRO A 8 14.37 14.14 6.23
C PRO A 8 14.51 15.58 5.75
N THR A 9 15.57 15.85 4.99
CA THR A 9 15.83 17.19 4.45
C THR A 9 14.89 17.50 3.29
N LEU A 10 14.62 18.80 3.04
CA LEU A 10 13.79 19.23 1.91
C LEU A 10 14.32 18.76 0.55
N LYS A 11 15.63 18.55 0.42
CA LYS A 11 16.26 18.04 -0.81
C LYS A 11 15.91 16.58 -1.06
N GLU A 12 15.78 15.77 -0.02
CA GLU A 12 15.42 14.34 -0.13
C GLU A 12 13.95 14.14 -0.49
N LEU A 13 13.10 15.10 -0.15
CA LEU A 13 11.67 15.08 -0.45
C LEU A 13 11.34 15.65 -1.84
N ASN A 14 12.31 16.27 -2.52
CA ASN A 14 12.07 16.89 -3.81
C ASN A 14 12.10 15.83 -4.92
N VAL A 15 10.92 15.47 -5.44
CA VAL A 15 10.72 14.46 -6.50
C VAL A 15 9.82 15.05 -7.60
N GLU A 16 9.97 14.59 -8.84
CA GLU A 16 9.09 15.01 -9.95
C GLU A 16 7.66 14.50 -9.71
N GLU A 17 6.69 15.39 -9.52
CA GLU A 17 5.32 15.02 -9.17
C GLU A 17 4.46 14.58 -10.37
N VAL A 18 3.54 13.64 -10.12
CA VAL A 18 2.52 13.23 -11.11
C VAL A 18 1.33 14.18 -11.05
N ASN A 19 1.46 15.29 -11.78
CA ASN A 19 0.48 16.38 -11.81
C ASN A 19 -0.71 16.07 -12.74
N VAL A 20 -1.61 15.18 -12.32
CA VAL A 20 -2.85 14.86 -13.07
C VAL A 20 -4.07 14.83 -12.14
N SER A 21 -5.27 14.98 -12.70
CA SER A 21 -6.51 14.93 -11.92
C SER A 21 -6.85 13.50 -11.45
N SER A 22 -7.71 13.39 -10.45
CA SER A 22 -8.16 12.09 -9.91
C SER A 22 -8.89 11.23 -10.95
N ALA A 23 -9.63 11.85 -11.87
CA ALA A 23 -10.29 11.17 -12.97
C ALA A 23 -9.30 10.48 -13.91
N VAL A 24 -8.17 11.14 -14.21
CA VAL A 24 -7.07 10.58 -15.02
C VAL A 24 -6.47 9.36 -14.34
N LEU A 25 -6.13 9.47 -13.05
CA LEU A 25 -5.59 8.34 -12.27
C LEU A 25 -6.57 7.16 -12.21
N LYS A 26 -7.87 7.44 -12.04
CA LYS A 26 -8.91 6.42 -11.96
C LYS A 26 -9.15 5.72 -13.30
N ALA A 27 -9.10 6.46 -14.40
CA ALA A 27 -9.20 5.91 -15.75
C ALA A 27 -8.07 4.91 -16.03
N SER A 28 -6.84 5.28 -15.68
CA SER A 28 -5.66 4.44 -15.93
C SER A 28 -5.38 3.39 -14.84
N ALA A 29 -6.12 3.38 -13.72
CA ALA A 29 -5.81 2.59 -12.53
C ALA A 29 -5.60 1.09 -12.79
N HIS A 30 -6.39 0.50 -13.69
CA HIS A 30 -6.31 -0.93 -13.99
C HIS A 30 -5.00 -1.28 -14.71
N HIS A 31 -4.64 -0.50 -15.73
CA HIS A 31 -3.40 -0.68 -16.47
C HIS A 31 -2.18 -0.28 -15.63
N TYR A 32 -2.29 0.81 -14.86
CA TYR A 32 -1.23 1.21 -13.94
C TYR A 32 -0.94 0.12 -12.90
N GLY A 33 -2.00 -0.50 -12.36
CA GLY A 33 -1.89 -1.58 -11.39
C GLY A 33 -1.15 -2.80 -11.94
N SER A 34 -1.32 -3.15 -13.22
CA SER A 34 -0.59 -4.27 -13.82
C SER A 34 0.84 -3.90 -14.20
N GLN A 35 1.07 -2.72 -14.78
CA GLN A 35 2.39 -2.33 -15.28
C GLN A 35 3.36 -1.92 -14.17
N CYS A 36 2.88 -1.21 -13.14
CA CYS A 36 3.72 -0.73 -12.03
C CYS A 36 3.61 -1.60 -10.77
N ASP A 37 3.10 -2.84 -10.87
CA ASP A 37 2.85 -3.71 -9.72
C ASP A 37 4.11 -3.92 -8.85
N LYS A 38 5.24 -4.22 -9.49
CA LYS A 38 6.49 -4.53 -8.78
C LYS A 38 6.94 -3.40 -7.83
N ALA A 39 7.10 -2.19 -8.35
CA ALA A 39 7.54 -1.05 -7.55
C ALA A 39 6.52 -0.68 -6.46
N ASN A 40 5.23 -0.71 -6.81
CA ASN A 40 4.14 -0.39 -5.89
C ASN A 40 4.07 -1.39 -4.73
N LYS A 41 4.14 -2.68 -5.02
CA LYS A 41 4.04 -3.72 -4.00
C LYS A 41 5.29 -3.79 -3.12
N GLU A 42 6.48 -3.54 -3.68
CA GLU A 42 7.72 -3.36 -2.90
C GLU A 42 7.60 -2.19 -1.91
N PHE A 43 7.10 -1.04 -2.36
CA PHE A 43 6.85 0.13 -1.50
C PHE A 43 5.81 -0.16 -0.42
N MET A 44 4.67 -0.77 -0.79
CA MET A 44 3.61 -1.10 0.16
C MET A 44 4.10 -2.10 1.21
N LEU A 45 4.89 -3.10 0.81
CA LEU A 45 5.51 -4.04 1.75
C LEU A 45 6.46 -3.32 2.70
N CYS A 46 7.34 -2.43 2.19
CA CYS A 46 8.22 -1.62 3.02
C CYS A 46 7.44 -0.80 4.03
N ARG A 47 6.43 -0.06 3.57
CA ARG A 47 5.64 0.83 4.40
C ARG A 47 4.92 0.07 5.51
N TRP A 48 4.45 -1.14 5.22
CA TRP A 48 3.69 -1.98 6.15
C TRP A 48 4.56 -2.67 7.20
N GLU A 49 5.75 -3.14 6.80
CA GLU A 49 6.73 -3.77 7.68
C GLU A 49 7.45 -2.76 8.57
N GLU A 50 8.04 -1.72 7.99
CA GLU A 50 8.82 -0.72 8.72
C GLU A 50 7.95 0.22 9.55
N LYS A 51 6.70 0.48 9.13
CA LYS A 51 5.73 1.37 9.79
C LYS A 51 6.17 2.84 9.95
N ASP A 52 7.37 3.19 9.49
CA ASP A 52 7.89 4.54 9.39
C ASP A 52 7.98 4.98 7.92
N PRO A 53 7.30 6.07 7.50
CA PRO A 53 7.35 6.52 6.11
C PRO A 53 8.74 7.01 5.69
N ARG A 54 9.56 7.51 6.62
CA ARG A 54 10.88 8.10 6.33
C ARG A 54 11.86 7.08 5.76
N LYS A 55 11.75 5.82 6.18
CA LYS A 55 12.62 4.73 5.73
C LYS A 55 12.32 4.24 4.31
N CYS A 56 11.08 4.42 3.84
CA CYS A 56 10.61 3.89 2.56
C CYS A 56 10.53 4.96 1.45
N LEU A 57 11.20 6.11 1.63
CA LEU A 57 11.19 7.20 0.64
C LEU A 57 11.84 6.78 -0.69
N LYS A 58 12.86 5.91 -0.66
CA LYS A 58 13.54 5.43 -1.87
C LYS A 58 12.61 4.59 -2.75
N GLU A 59 11.84 3.72 -2.13
CA GLU A 59 10.82 2.93 -2.81
C GLU A 59 9.68 3.82 -3.31
N GLY A 60 9.30 4.84 -2.55
CA GLY A 60 8.33 5.85 -2.98
C GLY A 60 8.77 6.63 -4.23
N MET A 61 10.05 6.99 -4.32
CA MET A 61 10.61 7.61 -5.52
C MET A 61 10.51 6.69 -6.75
N LYS A 62 10.74 5.38 -6.59
CA LYS A 62 10.60 4.40 -7.68
C LYS A 62 9.14 4.24 -8.13
N VAL A 63 8.20 4.30 -7.21
CA VAL A 63 6.75 4.31 -7.53
C VAL A 63 6.42 5.52 -8.40
N ASN A 64 6.93 6.69 -8.02
CA ASN A 64 6.71 7.93 -8.75
C ASN A 64 7.36 7.91 -10.15
N GLU A 65 8.59 7.42 -10.25
CA GLU A 65 9.29 7.21 -11.52
C GLU A 65 8.50 6.25 -12.45
N CYS A 66 7.97 5.15 -11.92
CA CYS A 66 7.15 4.22 -12.69
C CYS A 66 5.88 4.89 -13.21
N ALA A 67 5.19 5.67 -12.36
CA ALA A 67 3.99 6.40 -12.74
C ALA A 67 4.26 7.43 -13.85
N LEU A 68 5.34 8.20 -13.75
CA LEU A 68 5.74 9.16 -14.78
C LEU A 68 6.03 8.47 -16.11
N ASN A 69 6.79 7.38 -16.09
CA ASN A 69 7.10 6.62 -17.30
C ASN A 69 5.85 5.99 -17.93
N PHE A 70 4.94 5.48 -17.11
CA PHE A 70 3.64 4.97 -17.55
C PHE A 70 2.80 6.05 -18.27
N PHE A 71 2.67 7.24 -17.68
CA PHE A 71 1.92 8.33 -18.32
C PHE A 71 2.62 8.88 -19.57
N ARG A 72 3.95 8.91 -19.61
CA ARG A 72 4.72 9.26 -20.81
C ARG A 72 4.41 8.28 -21.96
N GLN A 73 4.33 6.98 -21.67
CA GLN A 73 3.99 5.96 -22.68
C GLN A 73 2.55 6.07 -23.18
N ILE A 74 1.57 6.32 -22.30
CA ILE A 74 0.18 6.56 -22.72
C ILE A 74 0.10 7.82 -23.59
N LYS A 75 0.75 8.91 -23.18
CA LYS A 75 0.77 10.17 -23.94
C LYS A 75 1.41 10.01 -25.32
N GLY A 76 2.43 9.18 -25.46
CA GLY A 76 3.09 8.93 -26.75
C GLY A 76 2.27 8.08 -27.72
N ASN A 77 1.38 7.21 -27.23
CA ASN A 77 0.72 6.19 -28.05
C ASN A 77 -0.81 6.36 -28.19
N CYS A 78 -1.51 6.64 -27.09
CA CYS A 78 -2.97 6.60 -26.99
C CYS A 78 -3.57 7.86 -26.33
N ALA A 79 -2.97 9.04 -26.57
CA ALA A 79 -3.38 10.28 -25.90
C ALA A 79 -4.85 10.65 -26.15
N GLU A 80 -5.33 10.54 -27.39
CA GLU A 80 -6.69 10.97 -27.78
C GLU A 80 -7.77 10.09 -27.14
N THR A 81 -7.70 8.77 -27.35
CA THR A 81 -8.65 7.81 -26.78
C THR A 81 -8.64 7.81 -25.25
N PHE A 82 -7.46 8.01 -24.65
CA PHE A 82 -7.34 8.18 -23.21
C PHE A 82 -8.01 9.47 -22.73
N THR A 83 -7.86 10.57 -23.48
CA THR A 83 -8.45 11.87 -23.15
C THR A 83 -9.96 11.83 -23.16
N GLU A 84 -10.56 11.23 -24.18
CA GLU A 84 -12.00 11.01 -24.24
C GLU A 84 -12.51 10.15 -23.07
N TYR A 85 -11.75 9.12 -22.69
CA TYR A 85 -12.13 8.22 -21.61
C TYR A 85 -12.13 8.90 -20.24
N TRP A 86 -11.04 9.56 -19.86
CA TRP A 86 -10.99 10.21 -18.56
C TRP A 86 -11.91 11.43 -18.52
N THR A 87 -12.13 12.14 -19.63
CA THR A 87 -13.08 13.27 -19.70
C THR A 87 -14.52 12.79 -19.46
N CYS A 88 -14.89 11.64 -20.00
CA CYS A 88 -16.19 11.02 -19.70
C CYS A 88 -16.33 10.69 -18.20
N LEU A 89 -15.26 10.16 -17.57
CA LEU A 89 -15.28 9.85 -16.14
C LEU A 89 -15.34 11.10 -15.26
N ASP A 90 -14.66 12.17 -15.67
CA ASP A 90 -14.60 13.45 -14.95
C ASP A 90 -15.95 14.17 -14.92
N TYR A 91 -16.82 13.92 -15.91
CA TYR A 91 -18.17 14.48 -15.95
C TYR A 91 -19.08 13.96 -14.81
N SER A 92 -18.80 12.78 -14.27
CA SER A 92 -19.59 12.19 -13.18
C SER A 92 -19.01 12.57 -11.82
N ASN A 93 -19.84 13.09 -10.92
CA ASN A 93 -19.46 13.41 -9.54
C ASN A 93 -18.84 12.21 -8.78
N LEU A 94 -19.21 10.97 -9.13
CA LEU A 94 -18.72 9.74 -8.49
C LEU A 94 -17.66 9.02 -9.35
N ALA A 95 -17.38 9.54 -10.55
CA ALA A 95 -16.51 8.93 -11.56
C ALA A 95 -16.82 7.43 -11.76
N GLU A 96 -18.08 7.10 -12.04
CA GLU A 96 -18.53 5.71 -12.15
C GLU A 96 -18.10 5.07 -13.47
N LEU A 97 -17.28 4.02 -13.38
CA LEU A 97 -16.73 3.31 -14.55
C LEU A 97 -17.79 2.71 -15.48
N ARG A 98 -18.99 2.45 -14.97
CA ARG A 98 -20.09 1.84 -15.75
C ARG A 98 -20.66 2.76 -16.84
N HIS A 99 -20.51 4.09 -16.71
CA HIS A 99 -21.07 5.03 -17.67
C HIS A 99 -20.20 5.26 -18.91
N CYS A 100 -18.90 4.96 -18.82
CA CYS A 100 -17.92 5.27 -19.88
C CYS A 100 -17.35 4.02 -20.56
N ARG A 101 -18.14 2.93 -20.68
CA ARG A 101 -17.67 1.64 -21.24
C ARG A 101 -17.31 1.70 -22.73
N LYS A 102 -17.93 2.60 -23.50
CA LYS A 102 -17.61 2.78 -24.93
C LYS A 102 -16.20 3.35 -25.11
N GLN A 103 -15.92 4.43 -24.38
CA GLN A 103 -14.61 5.09 -24.36
C GLN A 103 -13.56 4.17 -23.72
N GLN A 104 -13.93 3.44 -22.67
CA GLN A 104 -13.05 2.43 -22.08
C GLN A 104 -12.62 1.39 -23.12
N LYS A 105 -13.54 0.82 -23.90
CA LYS A 105 -13.21 -0.15 -24.94
C LYS A 105 -12.28 0.44 -26.01
N ALA A 106 -12.52 1.69 -26.43
CA ALA A 106 -11.66 2.37 -27.39
C ALA A 106 -10.23 2.58 -26.85
N PHE A 107 -10.11 2.95 -25.58
CA PHE A 107 -8.82 3.09 -24.90
C PHE A 107 -8.11 1.73 -24.72
N ASP A 108 -8.80 0.73 -24.18
CA ASP A 108 -8.27 -0.61 -23.95
C ASP A 108 -7.79 -1.24 -25.28
N ASN A 109 -8.53 -1.08 -26.38
CA ASN A 109 -8.10 -1.53 -27.70
C ASN A 109 -6.83 -0.82 -28.19
N CYS A 110 -6.74 0.50 -28.06
CA CYS A 110 -5.54 1.24 -28.47
C CYS A 110 -4.31 0.79 -27.69
N VAL A 111 -4.46 0.59 -26.39
CA VAL A 111 -3.40 0.13 -25.49
C VAL A 111 -2.97 -1.29 -25.85
N LEU A 112 -3.91 -2.19 -26.13
CA LEU A 112 -3.62 -3.55 -26.56
C LEU A 112 -2.87 -3.57 -27.90
N GLU A 113 -3.31 -2.79 -28.88
CA GLU A 113 -2.72 -2.76 -30.22
C GLU A 113 -1.31 -2.13 -30.25
N LYS A 114 -1.09 -1.03 -29.52
CA LYS A 114 0.18 -0.28 -29.56
C LYS A 114 1.20 -0.68 -28.51
N LEU A 115 0.74 -1.03 -27.31
CA LEU A 115 1.59 -1.33 -26.15
C LEU A 115 1.55 -2.81 -25.75
N GLY A 116 0.57 -3.57 -26.24
CA GLY A 116 0.40 -4.98 -25.89
C GLY A 116 -0.06 -5.20 -24.45
N TRP A 117 -0.61 -4.18 -23.79
CA TRP A 117 -1.09 -4.33 -22.41
C TRP A 117 -2.53 -4.78 -22.38
N GLU A 118 -2.77 -5.90 -21.71
CA GLU A 118 -4.10 -6.38 -21.43
C GLU A 118 -4.61 -5.80 -20.10
N ARG A 119 -5.90 -5.45 -20.07
CA ARG A 119 -6.54 -4.96 -18.86
C ARG A 119 -6.74 -6.14 -17.90
N PRO A 120 -6.26 -6.06 -16.64
CA PRO A 120 -6.42 -7.16 -15.69
C PRO A 120 -7.90 -7.48 -15.43
N GLU A 121 -8.17 -8.77 -15.19
CA GLU A 121 -9.52 -9.26 -14.95
C GLU A 121 -10.02 -8.88 -13.54
N LEU A 122 -11.32 -9.11 -13.32
CA LEU A 122 -11.92 -8.88 -12.02
C LEU A 122 -11.30 -9.82 -10.98
N GLY A 123 -10.65 -9.22 -9.98
CA GLY A 123 -10.04 -9.93 -8.86
C GLY A 123 -8.52 -10.01 -8.93
N ASP A 124 -7.91 -9.84 -10.09
CA ASP A 124 -6.44 -9.95 -10.25
C ASP A 124 -5.68 -8.96 -9.37
N LEU A 125 -6.07 -7.69 -9.40
CA LEU A 125 -5.44 -6.63 -8.60
C LEU A 125 -5.69 -6.77 -7.10
N SER A 126 -6.70 -7.55 -6.69
CA SER A 126 -7.01 -7.81 -5.27
C SER A 126 -6.31 -9.04 -4.69
N LYS A 127 -5.62 -9.84 -5.52
CA LYS A 127 -4.87 -11.00 -5.04
C LYS A 127 -3.71 -10.56 -4.15
N VAL A 128 -3.47 -11.31 -3.09
CA VAL A 128 -2.30 -11.11 -2.23
C VAL A 128 -1.06 -11.63 -2.95
N THR A 129 -0.19 -10.71 -3.35
CA THR A 129 1.06 -11.00 -4.07
C THR A 129 2.22 -11.22 -3.10
N LYS A 130 3.13 -12.14 -3.42
CA LYS A 130 4.40 -12.31 -2.70
C LYS A 130 5.46 -11.43 -3.37
N VAL A 131 6.17 -10.65 -2.56
CA VAL A 131 7.20 -9.72 -3.06
C VAL A 131 8.55 -10.12 -2.47
N ALA A 132 9.53 -10.36 -3.34
CA ALA A 132 10.90 -10.60 -2.92
C ALA A 132 11.60 -9.26 -2.70
N THR A 133 12.18 -9.05 -1.51
CA THR A 133 12.96 -7.84 -1.21
C THR A 133 14.33 -8.22 -0.67
N SER A 134 15.34 -7.39 -0.95
CA SER A 134 16.72 -7.58 -0.46
C SER A 134 16.98 -6.95 0.90
N ARG A 135 16.06 -6.11 1.40
CA ARG A 135 16.16 -5.48 2.71
C ARG A 135 15.83 -6.48 3.83
N PRO A 136 16.45 -6.37 5.01
CA PRO A 136 16.12 -7.20 6.15
C PRO A 136 14.72 -6.88 6.69
N LEU A 137 14.09 -7.87 7.33
CA LEU A 137 12.84 -7.67 8.06
C LEU A 137 13.13 -6.89 9.37
N PRO A 138 12.33 -5.85 9.72
CA PRO A 138 12.53 -5.12 10.97
C PRO A 138 12.15 -5.98 12.19
N GLU A 139 13.07 -6.16 13.14
CA GLU A 139 12.85 -6.96 14.36
C GLU A 139 11.86 -6.30 15.32
N ASN A 140 11.95 -4.98 15.51
CA ASN A 140 11.09 -4.19 16.40
C ASN A 140 10.54 -2.95 15.68
N PRO A 141 9.54 -3.11 14.79
CA PRO A 141 9.05 -2.02 13.95
C PRO A 141 8.36 -0.90 14.76
N TYR A 142 7.85 -1.22 15.95
CA TYR A 142 7.19 -0.26 16.83
C TYR A 142 8.13 0.44 17.82
N LEU A 143 9.42 0.10 17.82
CA LEU A 143 10.39 0.59 18.82
C LEU A 143 9.87 0.36 20.25
N SER A 144 9.19 -0.76 20.45
CA SER A 144 8.58 -1.12 21.71
C SER A 144 9.65 -1.42 22.77
N ARG A 145 9.42 -0.93 23.99
CA ARG A 145 10.21 -1.30 25.16
C ARG A 145 10.06 -2.80 25.47
N PRO A 146 11.03 -3.44 26.15
CA PRO A 146 10.88 -4.81 26.61
C PRO A 146 9.58 -4.96 27.42
N ARG A 147 8.91 -6.09 27.23
CA ARG A 147 7.71 -6.40 28.00
C ARG A 147 8.08 -6.62 29.47
N PRO A 148 7.22 -6.25 30.43
CA PRO A 148 7.41 -6.63 31.82
C PRO A 148 7.52 -8.15 31.96
N GLU A 149 8.30 -8.61 32.94
CA GLU A 149 8.38 -10.02 33.28
C GLU A 149 6.99 -10.53 33.75
N PRO A 150 6.57 -11.72 33.32
CA PRO A 150 5.30 -12.30 33.77
C PRO A 150 5.38 -12.71 35.24
N ASN A 151 4.24 -12.65 35.94
CA ASN A 151 4.14 -13.22 37.28
C ASN A 151 4.38 -14.74 37.22
N THR A 152 5.06 -15.28 38.23
CA THR A 152 5.33 -16.73 38.32
C THR A 152 4.01 -17.50 38.42
N PRO A 153 3.75 -18.50 37.54
CA PRO A 153 2.56 -19.31 37.63
C PRO A 153 2.61 -20.23 38.86
N ILE A 154 1.47 -20.43 39.51
CA ILE A 154 1.35 -21.42 40.59
C ILE A 154 1.29 -22.81 39.93
N GLN A 155 2.38 -23.57 40.03
CA GLN A 155 2.49 -24.93 39.48
C GLN A 155 2.21 -26.03 40.52
N ALA A 156 2.09 -25.66 41.80
CA ALA A 156 1.81 -26.60 42.86
C ALA A 156 0.36 -27.09 42.78
N GLU A 157 0.16 -28.39 43.02
CA GLU A 157 -1.19 -28.96 43.20
C GLU A 157 -1.91 -28.25 44.35
N LEU A 158 -3.20 -27.97 44.15
CA LEU A 158 -4.01 -27.27 45.15
C LEU A 158 -4.31 -28.21 46.32
N GLN A 159 -3.46 -28.16 47.34
CA GLN A 159 -3.65 -28.92 48.57
C GLN A 159 -4.82 -28.34 49.38
N PRO A 160 -5.57 -29.17 50.13
CA PRO A 160 -6.57 -28.66 51.06
C PRO A 160 -5.91 -27.72 52.09
N SER A 161 -6.64 -26.71 52.54
CA SER A 161 -6.10 -25.78 53.53
C SER A 161 -5.79 -26.51 54.84
N LYS A 162 -4.59 -26.30 55.38
CA LYS A 162 -4.04 -27.05 56.52
C LYS A 162 -4.93 -27.07 57.78
N HIS A 163 -5.80 -26.08 57.96
CA HIS A 163 -6.71 -25.93 59.11
C HIS A 163 -8.07 -25.35 58.70
N GLY A 164 -8.61 -25.77 57.55
CA GLY A 164 -9.92 -25.30 57.07
C GLY A 164 -9.97 -23.80 56.87
N SER A 165 -10.96 -23.14 57.46
CA SER A 165 -11.21 -21.69 57.30
C SER A 165 -10.27 -20.81 58.14
N ARG A 166 -9.73 -21.33 59.25
CA ARG A 166 -9.01 -20.56 60.28
C ARG A 166 -9.80 -19.35 60.80
N LEU A 167 -11.14 -19.47 60.89
CA LEU A 167 -12.01 -18.37 61.31
C LEU A 167 -12.55 -18.59 62.74
N PHE A 168 -12.04 -17.80 63.70
CA PHE A 168 -12.42 -17.78 65.13
C PHE A 168 -12.50 -19.15 65.84
N PHE A 169 -13.56 -19.92 65.58
CA PHE A 169 -13.85 -21.22 66.18
C PHE A 169 -14.31 -22.28 65.15
N TRP A 170 -14.39 -21.94 63.86
CA TRP A 170 -14.71 -22.87 62.78
C TRP A 170 -13.44 -23.58 62.31
N ASN A 171 -13.31 -24.84 62.73
CA ASN A 171 -12.29 -25.77 62.22
C ASN A 171 -12.68 -26.28 60.84
#